data_AF-A0A352YVD8-F1
#
_entry.id   AF-A0A352YVD8-F1
#
_cell.length_a   1.000
_cell.length_b   1.000
_cell.length_c   1.000
_cell.angle_alpha   90.00
_cell.angle_beta   90.00
_cell.angle_gamma   90.00
#
_symmetry.space_group_name_H-M   'P 1'
#
loop_
_entity.id
_entity.type
_entity.pdbx_description
1 polymer ?
#
loop_
_entity_poly.entity_id
_entity_poly.type
_entity_poly.pdbx_seq_one_letter_code
_entity_poly.pdbx_strand_id
1 'polypeptide(L)'
;AAKNIEKCVRRANMTVKDLILEPLASSDAVLTDDEKEAGVVLVDIGGGTTDLAVYYDNIIRHTAVIPLGGNVVTNDIKEGCAILHRHAEQLKIEYGSALGDIAPDNKVVAIPGISGRTPKEISFQSLAYIIQSRMEEIIDFINFEIQNSGYADKLAAGIVITGGGAMLRHLSQLMKFKTAMDVRIGYPNEHLAGPGKNEINQPMYATSVGLILRGFEYLETYRKSFNAAPGNEFVNNPDGIYEPSEVTTDGHIDVPGEPKTSLTEKIKMIMQKMFEVEDNSIN
;
A
#
# COMPACT_ATOMS: atom_id res chain seq x y z
N ALA A 1 -17.75 6.22 0.02
CA ALA A 1 -16.29 6.35 0.00
C ALA A 1 -15.82 7.78 -0.28
N ALA A 2 -16.09 8.36 -1.47
CA ALA A 2 -15.60 9.68 -1.90
C ALA A 2 -15.74 10.83 -0.87
N LYS A 3 -16.93 11.01 -0.27
CA LYS A 3 -17.14 12.05 0.76
C LYS A 3 -16.25 11.90 2.00
N ASN A 4 -15.90 10.67 2.38
CA ASN A 4 -15.01 10.41 3.52
C ASN A 4 -13.56 10.74 3.18
N ILE A 5 -13.12 10.42 1.96
CA ILE A 5 -11.79 10.79 1.45
C ILE A 5 -11.66 12.31 1.41
N GLU A 6 -12.65 13.00 0.84
CA GLU A 6 -12.66 14.47 0.80
C GLU A 6 -12.62 15.09 2.20
N LYS A 7 -13.40 14.55 3.14
CA LYS A 7 -13.38 14.99 4.54
C LYS A 7 -12.00 14.77 5.18
N CYS A 8 -11.31 13.67 4.88
CA CYS A 8 -9.97 13.39 5.36
C CYS A 8 -8.96 14.44 4.86
N VAL A 9 -8.97 14.72 3.55
CA VAL A 9 -8.09 15.73 2.93
C VAL A 9 -8.38 17.13 3.50
N ARG A 10 -9.65 17.50 3.67
CA ARG A 10 -10.04 18.78 4.28
C ARG A 10 -9.57 18.92 5.73
N ARG A 11 -9.51 17.83 6.51
CA ARG A 11 -8.98 17.84 7.88
C ARG A 11 -7.47 18.09 7.93
N ALA A 12 -6.75 17.81 6.85
CA ALA A 12 -5.35 18.18 6.67
C ALA A 12 -5.17 19.62 6.15
N ASN A 13 -6.21 20.46 6.20
CA ASN A 13 -6.23 21.83 5.66
C ASN A 13 -5.94 21.91 4.14
N MET A 14 -6.23 20.84 3.40
CA MET A 14 -6.09 20.80 1.95
C MET A 14 -7.46 20.85 1.27
N THR A 15 -7.50 21.38 0.04
CA THR A 15 -8.73 21.40 -0.78
C THR A 15 -8.62 20.37 -1.90
N VAL A 16 -9.59 19.47 -1.98
CA VAL A 16 -9.70 18.52 -3.11
C VAL A 16 -10.12 19.29 -4.35
N LYS A 17 -9.32 19.20 -5.41
CA LYS A 17 -9.63 19.81 -6.71
C LYS A 17 -10.47 18.90 -7.60
N ASP A 18 -10.13 17.62 -7.61
CA ASP A 18 -10.81 16.60 -8.40
C ASP A 18 -10.61 15.23 -7.76
N LEU A 19 -11.44 14.26 -8.16
CA LEU A 19 -11.32 12.85 -7.79
C LEU A 19 -11.27 12.00 -9.06
N ILE A 20 -10.27 11.13 -9.12
CA ILE A 20 -10.09 10.19 -10.23
C ILE A 20 -10.14 8.75 -9.73
N LEU A 21 -10.53 7.84 -10.62
CA LEU A 21 -10.39 6.41 -10.39
C LEU A 21 -8.90 6.05 -10.33
N GLU A 22 -8.50 5.36 -9.27
CA GLU A 22 -7.13 4.90 -9.05
C GLU A 22 -6.51 4.18 -10.26
N PRO A 23 -7.16 3.17 -10.89
CA PRO A 23 -6.54 2.49 -12.03
C PRO A 23 -6.33 3.38 -13.27
N LEU A 24 -7.02 4.53 -13.36
CA LEU A 24 -6.77 5.51 -14.43
C LEU A 24 -5.54 6.35 -14.11
N ALA A 25 -5.37 6.77 -12.85
CA ALA A 25 -4.17 7.48 -12.44
C ALA A 25 -2.95 6.57 -12.60
N SER A 26 -3.01 5.34 -12.07
CA SER A 26 -1.92 4.37 -12.21
C SER A 26 -1.60 4.07 -13.68
N SER A 27 -2.60 3.98 -14.56
CA SER A 27 -2.37 3.70 -15.99
C SER A 27 -1.66 4.82 -16.71
N ASP A 28 -1.94 6.09 -16.40
CA ASP A 28 -1.21 7.23 -17.00
C ASP A 28 0.27 7.22 -16.65
N ALA A 29 0.62 6.67 -15.48
CA ALA A 29 2.00 6.65 -15.03
C ALA A 29 2.81 5.50 -15.64
N VAL A 30 2.17 4.36 -15.97
CA VAL A 30 2.89 3.10 -16.27
C VAL A 30 2.58 2.46 -17.61
N LEU A 31 1.50 2.88 -18.29
CA LEU A 31 1.12 2.38 -19.61
C LEU A 31 1.46 3.37 -20.70
N THR A 32 1.97 2.83 -21.81
CA THR A 32 2.15 3.58 -23.06
C THR A 32 0.84 3.62 -23.87
N ASP A 33 0.75 4.57 -24.80
CA ASP A 33 -0.41 4.65 -25.71
C ASP A 33 -0.47 3.44 -26.66
N ASP A 34 0.68 2.91 -27.09
CA ASP A 34 0.77 1.70 -27.92
C ASP A 34 0.17 0.48 -27.21
N GLU A 35 0.39 0.33 -25.90
CA GLU A 35 -0.21 -0.76 -25.12
C GLU A 35 -1.72 -0.58 -24.95
N LYS A 36 -2.18 0.66 -24.71
CA LYS A 36 -3.61 0.98 -24.60
C LYS A 36 -4.34 0.76 -25.93
N GLU A 37 -3.67 1.01 -27.05
CA GLU A 37 -4.17 0.71 -28.40
C GLU A 37 -4.23 -0.79 -28.66
N ALA A 38 -3.11 -1.49 -28.48
CA ALA A 38 -2.96 -2.93 -28.77
C ALA A 38 -3.82 -3.83 -27.85
N GLY A 39 -4.20 -3.34 -26.69
CA GLY A 39 -5.01 -4.04 -25.71
C GLY A 39 -4.19 -4.54 -24.53
N VAL A 40 -4.44 -3.99 -23.35
CA VAL A 40 -3.66 -4.25 -22.13
C VAL A 40 -4.55 -4.25 -20.90
N VAL A 41 -4.16 -5.03 -19.90
CA VAL A 41 -4.76 -5.01 -18.56
C VAL A 41 -3.77 -4.37 -17.60
N LEU A 42 -4.17 -3.25 -16.99
CA LEU A 42 -3.50 -2.77 -15.79
C LEU A 42 -4.04 -3.53 -14.58
N VAL A 43 -3.13 -4.05 -13.75
CA VAL A 43 -3.44 -4.66 -12.45
C VAL A 43 -2.63 -3.95 -11.37
N ASP A 44 -3.29 -3.18 -10.51
CA ASP A 44 -2.68 -2.51 -9.37
C ASP A 44 -2.92 -3.33 -8.10
N ILE A 45 -1.86 -3.96 -7.58
CA ILE A 45 -1.94 -4.81 -6.39
C ILE A 45 -1.53 -3.99 -5.18
N GLY A 46 -2.53 -3.44 -4.50
CA GLY A 46 -2.37 -2.67 -3.28
C GLY A 46 -2.28 -3.53 -2.01
N GLY A 47 -2.39 -2.90 -0.85
CA GLY A 47 -2.44 -3.61 0.43
C GLY A 47 -3.80 -4.28 0.67
N GLY A 48 -4.89 -3.54 0.46
CA GLY A 48 -6.25 -4.02 0.73
C GLY A 48 -7.01 -4.52 -0.49
N THR A 49 -6.68 -4.00 -1.67
CA THR A 49 -7.40 -4.26 -2.91
C THR A 49 -6.43 -4.58 -4.04
N THR A 50 -6.97 -5.21 -5.08
CA THR A 50 -6.35 -5.30 -6.39
C THR A 50 -7.30 -4.65 -7.38
N ASP A 51 -6.87 -3.56 -8.00
CA ASP A 51 -7.66 -2.76 -8.91
C ASP A 51 -7.27 -3.09 -10.36
N LEU A 52 -8.25 -3.14 -11.26
CA LEU A 52 -8.06 -3.61 -12.63
C LEU A 52 -8.68 -2.63 -13.64
N ALA A 53 -7.97 -2.36 -14.74
CA ALA A 53 -8.52 -1.66 -15.90
C ALA A 53 -8.07 -2.32 -17.21
N VAL A 54 -9.04 -2.58 -18.09
CA VAL A 54 -8.82 -3.14 -19.42
C VAL A 54 -8.90 -2.02 -20.45
N TYR A 55 -7.86 -1.85 -21.23
CA TYR A 55 -7.78 -0.91 -22.35
C TYR A 55 -7.79 -1.68 -23.67
N TYR A 56 -8.45 -1.12 -24.70
CA TYR A 56 -8.38 -1.59 -26.08
C TYR A 56 -8.84 -0.48 -27.04
N ASP A 57 -8.07 -0.21 -28.10
CA ASP A 57 -8.21 0.96 -28.98
C ASP A 57 -8.18 2.30 -28.21
N ASN A 58 -7.28 2.44 -27.22
CA ASN A 58 -7.16 3.63 -26.37
C ASN A 58 -8.41 3.96 -25.54
N ILE A 59 -9.34 3.01 -25.40
CA ILE A 59 -10.59 3.17 -24.64
C ILE A 59 -10.59 2.19 -23.47
N ILE A 60 -11.05 2.66 -22.31
CA ILE A 60 -11.31 1.81 -21.15
C ILE A 60 -12.55 0.97 -21.43
N ARG A 61 -12.36 -0.35 -21.45
CA ARG A 61 -13.43 -1.32 -21.75
C ARG A 61 -14.05 -1.92 -20.50
N HIS A 62 -13.26 -2.09 -19.45
CA HIS A 62 -13.69 -2.69 -18.18
C HIS A 62 -12.85 -2.17 -17.03
N THR A 63 -13.47 -2.06 -15.85
CA THR A 63 -12.78 -1.76 -14.60
C THR A 63 -13.37 -2.63 -13.49
N ALA A 64 -12.53 -3.16 -12.62
CA ALA A 64 -12.96 -3.98 -11.49
C ALA A 64 -12.08 -3.74 -10.26
N VAL A 65 -12.64 -4.05 -9.08
CA VAL A 65 -11.93 -4.00 -7.81
C VAL A 65 -12.11 -5.34 -7.11
N ILE A 66 -11.01 -6.03 -6.87
CA ILE A 66 -10.97 -7.27 -6.11
C ILE A 66 -10.60 -6.91 -4.67
N PRO A 67 -11.39 -7.29 -3.65
CA PRO A 67 -11.17 -6.92 -2.25
C PRO A 67 -10.07 -7.77 -1.59
N LEU A 68 -8.99 -8.04 -2.32
CA LEU A 68 -7.82 -8.81 -1.89
C LEU A 68 -6.56 -8.11 -2.39
N GLY A 69 -5.56 -7.95 -1.52
CA GLY A 69 -4.26 -7.37 -1.84
C GLY A 69 -3.15 -7.98 -0.98
N GLY A 70 -2.06 -7.26 -0.78
CA GLY A 70 -0.91 -7.74 -0.01
C GLY A 70 -1.19 -8.10 1.45
N ASN A 71 -2.24 -7.53 2.07
CA ASN A 71 -2.57 -7.76 3.49
C ASN A 71 -3.08 -9.19 3.74
N VAL A 72 -3.81 -9.78 2.80
CA VAL A 72 -4.29 -11.17 2.96
C VAL A 72 -3.13 -12.17 2.85
N VAL A 73 -2.12 -11.88 2.01
CA VAL A 73 -0.87 -12.64 1.96
C VAL A 73 -0.16 -12.59 3.31
N THR A 74 -0.05 -11.42 3.91
CA THR A 74 0.56 -11.23 5.23
C THR A 74 -0.19 -12.00 6.31
N ASN A 75 -1.52 -12.01 6.26
CA ASN A 75 -2.34 -12.76 7.19
C ASN A 75 -2.14 -14.27 7.04
N ASP A 76 -2.05 -14.78 5.82
CA ASP A 76 -1.77 -16.21 5.60
C ASP A 76 -0.39 -16.61 6.10
N ILE A 77 0.64 -15.78 5.90
CA ILE A 77 1.96 -16.02 6.47
C ILE A 77 1.88 -16.03 8.00
N LYS A 78 1.15 -15.07 8.60
CA LYS A 78 0.96 -14.98 10.05
C LYS A 78 0.35 -16.27 10.60
N GLU A 79 -0.73 -16.76 10.01
CA GLU A 79 -1.42 -17.98 10.45
C GLU A 79 -0.60 -19.24 10.12
N GLY A 80 -0.14 -19.40 8.89
CA GLY A 80 0.63 -20.56 8.43
C GLY A 80 1.97 -20.73 9.14
N CYS A 81 2.63 -19.63 9.46
CA CYS A 81 3.88 -19.63 10.23
C CYS A 81 3.65 -19.47 11.75
N ALA A 82 2.42 -19.26 12.23
CA ALA A 82 2.10 -18.98 13.63
C ALA A 82 3.05 -17.95 14.29
N ILE A 83 3.22 -16.80 13.62
CA ILE A 83 4.05 -15.68 14.04
C ILE A 83 3.21 -14.41 14.18
N LEU A 84 3.80 -13.34 14.73
CA LEU A 84 3.14 -12.04 14.82
C LEU A 84 3.02 -11.37 13.45
N HIS A 85 1.94 -10.61 13.25
CA HIS A 85 1.64 -9.95 11.98
C HIS A 85 2.81 -9.09 11.46
N ARG A 86 3.46 -8.30 12.33
CA ARG A 86 4.63 -7.50 11.96
C ARG A 86 5.81 -8.33 11.44
N HIS A 87 6.02 -9.55 11.98
CA HIS A 87 7.06 -10.46 11.47
C HIS A 87 6.64 -11.11 10.15
N ALA A 88 5.36 -11.39 9.97
CA ALA A 88 4.84 -11.89 8.71
C ALA A 88 5.04 -10.89 7.57
N GLU A 89 4.76 -9.60 7.82
CA GLU A 89 5.00 -8.54 6.81
C GLU A 89 6.49 -8.42 6.48
N GLN A 90 7.33 -8.41 7.50
CA GLN A 90 8.78 -8.36 7.33
C GLN A 90 9.30 -9.56 6.53
N LEU A 91 8.84 -10.78 6.84
CA LEU A 91 9.19 -11.98 6.09
C LEU A 91 8.74 -11.88 4.62
N LYS A 92 7.52 -11.39 4.37
CA LYS A 92 6.99 -11.21 3.02
C LYS A 92 7.87 -10.26 2.20
N ILE A 93 8.24 -9.12 2.77
CA ILE A 93 9.05 -8.10 2.10
C ILE A 93 10.49 -8.59 1.86
N GLU A 94 11.15 -9.15 2.87
CA GLU A 94 12.57 -9.53 2.79
C GLU A 94 12.78 -10.87 2.05
N TYR A 95 11.93 -11.87 2.32
CA TYR A 95 12.14 -13.27 1.91
C TYR A 95 11.02 -13.85 1.04
N GLY A 96 9.94 -13.10 0.77
CA GLY A 96 8.84 -13.55 -0.05
C GLY A 96 9.22 -13.89 -1.49
N SER A 97 8.55 -14.91 -2.04
CA SER A 97 8.60 -15.37 -3.43
C SER A 97 7.23 -15.91 -3.79
N ALA A 98 6.73 -15.60 -4.99
CA ALA A 98 5.47 -16.12 -5.52
C ALA A 98 5.62 -17.51 -6.16
N LEU A 99 6.83 -18.07 -6.23
CA LEU A 99 7.09 -19.42 -6.73
C LEU A 99 7.81 -20.24 -5.65
N GLY A 100 7.13 -21.27 -5.15
CA GLY A 100 7.63 -22.20 -4.14
C GLY A 100 8.65 -23.19 -4.69
N ASP A 101 8.45 -23.68 -5.91
CA ASP A 101 9.30 -24.74 -6.50
C ASP A 101 10.75 -24.31 -6.76
N ILE A 102 11.00 -23.01 -6.91
CA ILE A 102 12.35 -22.43 -7.11
C ILE A 102 12.92 -21.80 -5.82
N ALA A 103 12.16 -21.83 -4.73
CA ALA A 103 12.62 -21.30 -3.47
C ALA A 103 13.70 -22.23 -2.87
N PRO A 104 14.77 -21.70 -2.27
CA PRO A 104 15.80 -22.53 -1.65
C PRO A 104 15.22 -23.45 -0.57
N ASP A 105 15.45 -24.75 -0.71
CA ASP A 105 14.98 -25.79 0.22
C ASP A 105 15.86 -25.92 1.48
N ASN A 106 17.10 -25.44 1.40
CA ASN A 106 18.10 -25.49 2.47
C ASN A 106 18.26 -24.18 3.27
N LYS A 107 17.41 -23.19 3.04
CA LYS A 107 17.46 -21.89 3.76
C LYS A 107 16.29 -21.70 4.69
N VAL A 108 16.60 -21.20 5.88
CA VAL A 108 15.63 -20.87 6.94
C VAL A 108 15.88 -19.45 7.47
N VAL A 109 14.83 -18.82 7.99
CA VAL A 109 14.90 -17.59 8.79
C VAL A 109 14.45 -17.90 10.21
N ALA A 110 15.24 -17.51 11.20
CA ALA A 110 14.86 -17.59 12.60
C ALA A 110 14.06 -16.36 13.03
N ILE A 111 12.83 -16.57 13.51
CA ILE A 111 11.94 -15.54 14.01
C ILE A 111 11.89 -15.63 15.53
N PRO A 112 12.01 -14.50 16.26
CA PRO A 112 11.89 -14.49 17.71
C PRO A 112 10.58 -15.13 18.18
N GLY A 113 10.67 -15.99 19.20
CA GLY A 113 9.50 -16.60 19.80
C GLY A 113 8.66 -15.57 20.58
N ILE A 114 7.35 -15.84 20.69
CA ILE A 114 6.42 -14.99 21.43
C ILE A 114 6.56 -15.30 22.93
N SER A 115 6.70 -14.27 23.76
CA SER A 115 6.67 -14.37 25.24
C SER A 115 7.66 -15.38 25.84
N GLY A 116 8.93 -15.35 25.40
CA GLY A 116 9.98 -16.20 25.95
C GLY A 116 10.00 -17.63 25.39
N ARG A 117 9.15 -17.95 24.41
CA ARG A 117 9.23 -19.20 23.64
C ARG A 117 10.51 -19.22 22.79
N THR A 118 10.94 -20.43 22.43
CA THR A 118 12.08 -20.61 21.54
C THR A 118 11.84 -19.94 20.19
N PRO A 119 12.89 -19.42 19.54
CA PRO A 119 12.80 -18.95 18.16
C PRO A 119 12.18 -20.01 17.25
N LYS A 120 11.41 -19.56 16.26
CA LYS A 120 10.80 -20.42 15.26
C LYS A 120 11.59 -20.28 13.95
N GLU A 121 11.98 -21.40 13.38
CA GLU A 121 12.61 -21.42 12.06
C GLU A 121 11.55 -21.61 10.98
N ILE A 122 11.56 -20.72 9.98
CA ILE A 122 10.68 -20.76 8.83
C ILE A 122 11.54 -20.99 7.59
N SER A 123 11.29 -22.08 6.85
CA SER A 123 11.98 -22.32 5.59
C SER A 123 11.50 -21.37 4.50
N PHE A 124 12.40 -21.01 3.58
CA PHE A 124 12.07 -20.15 2.44
C PHE A 124 11.04 -20.82 1.54
N GLN A 125 11.15 -22.14 1.36
CA GLN A 125 10.21 -22.92 0.57
C GLN A 125 8.79 -22.91 1.18
N SER A 126 8.64 -23.13 2.49
CA SER A 126 7.32 -23.08 3.13
C SER A 126 6.70 -21.67 3.05
N LEU A 127 7.49 -20.62 3.26
CA LEU A 127 7.05 -19.24 3.08
C LEU A 127 6.55 -18.99 1.65
N ALA A 128 7.32 -19.43 0.65
CA ALA A 128 6.99 -19.24 -0.75
C ALA A 128 5.72 -19.99 -1.17
N TYR A 129 5.49 -21.22 -0.68
CA TYR A 129 4.24 -21.94 -0.96
C TYR A 129 3.00 -21.27 -0.34
N ILE A 130 3.11 -20.71 0.87
CA ILE A 130 2.01 -19.94 1.47
C ILE A 130 1.68 -18.72 0.59
N ILE A 131 2.70 -17.98 0.18
CA ILE A 131 2.55 -16.80 -0.68
C ILE A 131 1.96 -17.18 -2.03
N GLN A 132 2.53 -18.20 -2.69
CA GLN A 132 2.07 -18.69 -3.99
C GLN A 132 0.58 -19.05 -3.94
N SER A 133 0.15 -19.80 -2.93
CA SER A 133 -1.26 -20.21 -2.80
C SER A 133 -2.21 -19.01 -2.76
N ARG A 134 -1.88 -17.95 -2.01
CA ARG A 134 -2.74 -16.75 -1.96
C ARG A 134 -2.68 -15.95 -3.25
N MET A 135 -1.49 -15.84 -3.86
CA MET A 135 -1.34 -15.10 -5.11
C MET A 135 -2.04 -15.81 -6.26
N GLU A 136 -2.06 -17.14 -6.31
CA GLU A 136 -2.81 -17.91 -7.30
C GLU A 136 -4.31 -17.61 -7.22
N GLU A 137 -4.88 -17.52 -6.02
CA GLU A 137 -6.29 -17.14 -5.84
C GLU A 137 -6.56 -15.71 -6.32
N ILE A 138 -5.70 -14.75 -5.98
CA ILE A 138 -5.83 -13.36 -6.46
C ILE A 138 -5.75 -13.32 -8.00
N ILE A 139 -4.83 -14.09 -8.59
CA ILE A 139 -4.68 -14.22 -10.05
C ILE A 139 -5.91 -14.87 -10.68
N ASP A 140 -6.54 -15.84 -10.03
CA ASP A 140 -7.76 -16.47 -10.51
C ASP A 140 -8.93 -15.46 -10.55
N PHE A 141 -9.05 -14.56 -9.57
CA PHE A 141 -10.00 -13.45 -9.62
C PHE A 141 -9.68 -12.43 -10.72
N ILE A 142 -8.38 -12.10 -10.92
CA ILE A 142 -7.94 -11.24 -12.02
C ILE A 142 -8.35 -11.85 -13.36
N ASN A 143 -8.03 -13.14 -13.57
CA ASN A 143 -8.41 -13.87 -14.78
C ASN A 143 -9.91 -13.87 -14.99
N PHE A 144 -10.70 -14.08 -13.94
CA PHE A 144 -12.14 -14.02 -14.01
C PHE A 144 -12.63 -12.65 -14.52
N GLU A 145 -12.11 -11.54 -13.99
CA GLU A 145 -12.48 -10.19 -14.45
C GLU A 145 -12.03 -9.91 -15.89
N ILE A 146 -10.86 -10.41 -16.29
CA ILE A 146 -10.38 -10.31 -17.68
C ILE A 146 -11.34 -11.04 -18.63
N GLN A 147 -11.78 -12.26 -18.29
CA GLN A 147 -12.76 -12.99 -19.09
C GLN A 147 -14.11 -12.29 -19.12
N ASN A 148 -14.59 -11.83 -17.96
CA ASN A 148 -15.86 -11.13 -17.81
C ASN A 148 -15.91 -9.80 -18.59
N SER A 149 -14.75 -9.17 -18.85
CA SER A 149 -14.66 -7.99 -19.68
C SER A 149 -15.13 -8.23 -21.13
N GLY A 150 -15.02 -9.47 -21.64
CA GLY A 150 -15.26 -9.80 -23.04
C GLY A 150 -14.14 -9.37 -24.01
N TYR A 151 -12.98 -8.96 -23.49
CA TYR A 151 -11.81 -8.53 -24.28
C TYR A 151 -10.61 -9.47 -24.16
N ALA A 152 -10.71 -10.60 -23.45
CA ALA A 152 -9.59 -11.52 -23.21
C ALA A 152 -8.75 -11.84 -24.48
N ASP A 153 -9.43 -12.11 -25.61
CA ASP A 153 -8.79 -12.46 -26.89
C ASP A 153 -8.20 -11.26 -27.67
N LYS A 154 -8.30 -10.05 -27.11
CA LYS A 154 -7.89 -8.78 -27.74
C LYS A 154 -6.74 -8.09 -27.01
N LEU A 155 -6.15 -8.72 -26.01
CA LEU A 155 -5.14 -8.12 -25.13
C LEU A 155 -3.73 -8.42 -25.65
N ALA A 156 -3.38 -7.90 -26.82
CA ALA A 156 -2.11 -8.22 -27.48
C ALA A 156 -0.87 -7.73 -26.68
N ALA A 157 -1.01 -6.67 -25.88
CA ALA A 157 0.05 -6.18 -25.00
C ALA A 157 0.11 -6.89 -23.63
N GLY A 158 -0.84 -7.79 -23.34
CA GLY A 158 -0.86 -8.61 -22.13
C GLY A 158 -1.22 -7.83 -20.86
N ILE A 159 -0.48 -8.07 -19.78
CA ILE A 159 -0.76 -7.55 -18.44
C ILE A 159 0.41 -6.69 -17.94
N VAL A 160 0.09 -5.53 -17.39
CA VAL A 160 1.03 -4.68 -16.67
C VAL A 160 0.63 -4.67 -15.19
N ILE A 161 1.49 -5.21 -14.34
CA ILE A 161 1.28 -5.21 -12.88
C ILE A 161 1.96 -4.02 -12.22
N THR A 162 1.28 -3.37 -11.27
CA THR A 162 1.82 -2.24 -10.50
C THR A 162 1.39 -2.33 -9.02
N GLY A 163 1.68 -1.28 -8.24
CA GLY A 163 1.39 -1.23 -6.81
C GLY A 163 2.45 -1.92 -5.95
N GLY A 164 2.29 -1.86 -4.64
CA GLY A 164 3.25 -2.48 -3.71
C GLY A 164 3.35 -4.00 -3.85
N GLY A 165 2.26 -4.67 -4.20
CA GLY A 165 2.21 -6.12 -4.42
C GLY A 165 3.01 -6.57 -5.65
N ALA A 166 3.15 -5.73 -6.68
CA ALA A 166 3.98 -6.04 -7.85
C ALA A 166 5.48 -6.20 -7.53
N MET A 167 5.93 -5.74 -6.36
CA MET A 167 7.31 -5.91 -5.90
C MET A 167 7.61 -7.32 -5.37
N LEU A 168 6.60 -8.17 -5.22
CA LEU A 168 6.78 -9.54 -4.78
C LEU A 168 7.60 -10.33 -5.83
N ARG A 169 8.72 -10.93 -5.38
CA ARG A 169 9.60 -11.70 -6.27
C ARG A 169 8.83 -12.81 -6.97
N HIS A 170 9.11 -12.97 -8.24
CA HIS A 170 8.55 -14.01 -9.12
C HIS A 170 7.05 -13.89 -9.41
N LEU A 171 6.38 -12.80 -9.01
CA LEU A 171 4.95 -12.63 -9.24
C LEU A 171 4.60 -12.51 -10.72
N SER A 172 5.40 -11.80 -11.52
CA SER A 172 5.16 -11.69 -12.96
C SER A 172 5.26 -13.04 -13.67
N GLN A 173 6.17 -13.92 -13.22
CA GLN A 173 6.30 -15.28 -13.73
C GLN A 173 5.09 -16.14 -13.34
N LEU A 174 4.65 -16.08 -12.08
CA LEU A 174 3.45 -16.79 -11.63
C LEU A 174 2.21 -16.33 -12.42
N MET A 175 2.04 -15.01 -12.58
CA MET A 175 0.92 -14.44 -13.32
C MET A 175 0.98 -14.88 -14.78
N LYS A 176 2.13 -14.77 -15.45
CA LYS A 176 2.32 -15.25 -16.83
C LYS A 176 1.96 -16.72 -16.99
N PHE A 177 2.38 -17.57 -16.04
CA PHE A 177 2.05 -19.00 -16.05
C PHE A 177 0.54 -19.25 -15.92
N LYS A 178 -0.13 -18.53 -15.01
CA LYS A 178 -1.55 -18.71 -14.69
C LYS A 178 -2.49 -18.07 -15.73
N THR A 179 -2.09 -16.98 -16.39
CA THR A 179 -2.93 -16.25 -17.35
C THR A 179 -2.62 -16.61 -18.81
N ALA A 180 -1.46 -17.22 -19.08
CA ALA A 180 -0.92 -17.43 -20.42
C ALA A 180 -0.73 -16.13 -21.24
N MET A 181 -0.72 -14.97 -20.58
CA MET A 181 -0.45 -13.67 -21.18
C MET A 181 0.96 -13.21 -20.87
N ASP A 182 1.55 -12.38 -21.73
CA ASP A 182 2.78 -11.68 -21.37
C ASP A 182 2.53 -10.74 -20.19
N VAL A 183 3.51 -10.66 -19.28
CA VAL A 183 3.41 -9.85 -18.06
C VAL A 183 4.68 -9.05 -17.88
N ARG A 184 4.53 -7.74 -17.64
CA ARG A 184 5.62 -6.87 -17.19
C ARG A 184 5.23 -6.09 -15.95
N ILE A 185 6.23 -5.60 -15.23
CA ILE A 185 6.03 -4.67 -14.12
C ILE A 185 5.95 -3.24 -14.67
N GLY A 186 4.94 -2.50 -14.24
CA GLY A 186 4.75 -1.08 -14.51
C GLY A 186 5.57 -0.22 -13.56
N TYR A 187 6.48 0.56 -14.11
CA TYR A 187 7.28 1.54 -13.35
C TYR A 187 6.92 2.94 -13.83
N PRO A 188 6.72 3.92 -12.93
CA PRO A 188 6.36 5.27 -13.33
C PRO A 188 7.58 6.07 -13.80
N ASN A 189 8.37 5.57 -14.76
CA ASN A 189 9.72 6.08 -15.06
C ASN A 189 9.81 7.15 -16.16
N GLU A 190 8.86 7.17 -17.09
CA GLU A 190 8.91 8.01 -18.30
C GLU A 190 8.80 9.50 -17.99
N HIS A 191 7.98 9.85 -17.00
CA HIS A 191 7.69 11.25 -16.66
C HIS A 191 8.48 11.78 -15.47
N LEU A 192 9.45 11.02 -14.95
CA LEU A 192 10.24 11.42 -13.80
C LEU A 192 11.59 12.01 -14.19
N ALA A 193 11.92 13.14 -13.57
CA ALA A 193 13.21 13.83 -13.68
C ALA A 193 13.69 14.31 -12.30
N GLY A 194 14.97 14.68 -12.21
CA GLY A 194 15.55 15.24 -11.00
C GLY A 194 16.16 14.22 -10.03
N PRO A 195 16.75 14.69 -8.92
CA PRO A 195 17.60 13.89 -8.03
C PRO A 195 16.84 12.75 -7.31
N GLY A 196 15.54 12.92 -7.04
CA GLY A 196 14.71 11.91 -6.38
C GLY A 196 14.16 10.81 -7.31
N LYS A 197 14.42 10.87 -8.63
CA LYS A 197 13.81 9.96 -9.62
C LYS A 197 13.91 8.48 -9.23
N ASN A 198 15.08 8.04 -8.78
CA ASN A 198 15.31 6.63 -8.49
C ASN A 198 14.54 6.14 -7.26
N GLU A 199 14.25 7.03 -6.30
CA GLU A 199 13.51 6.69 -5.08
C GLU A 199 12.03 6.45 -5.39
N ILE A 200 11.45 7.30 -6.23
CA ILE A 200 10.03 7.25 -6.62
C ILE A 200 9.75 6.37 -7.85
N ASN A 201 10.80 5.86 -8.52
CA ASN A 201 10.68 4.92 -9.62
C ASN A 201 10.40 3.49 -9.10
N GLN A 202 9.28 3.33 -8.40
CA GLN A 202 8.82 2.06 -7.89
C GLN A 202 7.32 1.89 -8.21
N PRO A 203 6.85 0.66 -8.48
CA PRO A 203 5.44 0.43 -8.81
C PRO A 203 4.47 0.93 -7.74
N MET A 204 4.89 0.91 -6.47
CA MET A 204 4.09 1.44 -5.34
C MET A 204 3.76 2.94 -5.43
N TYR A 205 4.47 3.70 -6.28
CA TYR A 205 4.24 5.14 -6.47
C TYR A 205 3.45 5.46 -7.74
N ALA A 206 3.01 4.46 -8.52
CA ALA A 206 2.31 4.68 -9.78
C ALA A 206 1.08 5.59 -9.64
N THR A 207 0.21 5.31 -8.67
CA THR A 207 -1.00 6.13 -8.41
C THR A 207 -0.63 7.58 -8.12
N SER A 208 0.34 7.80 -7.22
CA SER A 208 0.78 9.14 -6.82
C SER A 208 1.37 9.93 -7.99
N VAL A 209 2.20 9.29 -8.81
CA VAL A 209 2.76 9.93 -10.02
C VAL A 209 1.65 10.23 -11.03
N GLY A 210 0.72 9.30 -11.25
CA GLY A 210 -0.43 9.49 -12.12
C GLY A 210 -1.33 10.66 -11.71
N LEU A 211 -1.59 10.80 -10.41
CA LEU A 211 -2.34 11.93 -9.86
C LEU A 211 -1.65 13.28 -10.14
N ILE A 212 -0.31 13.32 -10.06
CA ILE A 212 0.47 14.52 -10.39
C ILE A 212 0.36 14.84 -11.88
N LEU A 213 0.48 13.85 -12.77
CA LEU A 213 0.33 14.02 -14.22
C LEU A 213 -1.05 14.58 -14.58
N ARG A 214 -2.12 14.02 -14.01
CA ARG A 214 -3.49 14.53 -14.15
C ARG A 214 -3.65 15.94 -13.62
N GLY A 215 -2.95 16.27 -12.53
CA GLY A 215 -2.87 17.63 -12.01
C GLY A 215 -2.27 18.63 -13.01
N PHE A 216 -1.17 18.25 -13.68
CA PHE A 216 -0.56 19.07 -14.73
C PHE A 216 -1.49 19.24 -15.94
N GLU A 217 -2.07 18.16 -16.44
CA GLU A 217 -3.03 18.18 -17.55
C GLU A 217 -4.22 19.11 -17.26
N TYR A 218 -4.74 19.10 -16.03
CA TYR A 218 -5.78 20.02 -15.58
C TYR A 218 -5.32 21.48 -15.64
N LEU A 219 -4.12 21.80 -15.15
CA LEU A 219 -3.61 23.17 -15.17
C LEU A 219 -3.43 23.71 -16.59
N GLU A 220 -2.93 22.88 -17.49
CA GLU A 220 -2.77 23.22 -18.91
C GLU A 220 -4.12 23.44 -19.60
N THR A 221 -5.04 22.48 -19.45
CA THR A 221 -6.39 22.52 -20.06
C THR A 221 -7.15 23.78 -19.65
N TYR A 222 -7.07 24.16 -18.38
CA TYR A 222 -7.78 25.32 -17.84
C TYR A 222 -6.93 26.61 -17.78
N ARG A 223 -5.70 26.61 -18.33
CA ARG A 223 -4.74 27.72 -18.29
C ARG A 223 -4.58 28.36 -16.90
N LYS A 224 -4.55 27.53 -15.86
CA LYS A 224 -4.37 27.98 -14.47
C LYS A 224 -2.90 27.89 -14.10
N SER A 225 -2.37 28.89 -13.38
CA SER A 225 -1.03 28.80 -12.81
C SER A 225 -1.06 27.98 -11.51
N PHE A 226 -0.06 27.12 -11.34
CA PHE A 226 0.22 26.52 -10.03
C PHE A 226 1.10 27.48 -9.23
N ASN A 227 0.51 28.14 -8.24
CA ASN A 227 1.29 28.87 -7.25
C ASN A 227 1.64 27.89 -6.14
N ALA A 228 2.81 27.26 -6.23
CA ALA A 228 3.37 26.52 -5.10
C ALA A 228 3.47 27.48 -3.92
N ALA A 229 3.07 27.03 -2.73
CA ALA A 229 3.34 27.76 -1.51
C ALA A 229 4.86 28.04 -1.39
N PRO A 230 5.28 29.13 -0.72
CA PRO A 230 6.69 29.38 -0.47
C PRO A 230 7.35 28.13 0.14
N GLY A 231 8.63 27.86 -0.18
CA GLY A 231 9.35 26.63 0.21
C GLY A 231 9.34 26.30 1.72
N ASN A 232 8.95 27.27 2.53
CA ASN A 232 8.87 27.25 3.98
C ASN A 232 7.56 26.61 4.49
N GLU A 233 6.55 26.45 3.62
CA GLU A 233 5.24 25.83 3.91
C GLU A 233 5.15 24.37 3.46
N PHE A 234 6.17 23.85 2.77
CA PHE A 234 6.32 22.39 2.71
C PHE A 234 6.49 21.91 4.14
N VAL A 235 5.80 20.83 4.50
CA VAL A 235 6.01 20.17 5.79
C VAL A 235 7.47 19.72 5.81
N ASN A 236 8.33 20.53 6.43
CA ASN A 236 9.65 20.11 6.84
C ASN A 236 9.38 19.00 7.84
N ASN A 237 9.63 17.75 7.44
CA ASN A 237 9.62 16.64 8.37
C ASN A 237 10.72 16.94 9.39
N PRO A 238 10.40 17.41 10.61
CA PRO A 238 11.42 17.65 11.60
C PRO A 238 11.79 16.26 12.10
N ASP A 239 12.97 15.82 11.70
CA ASP A 239 13.60 14.57 12.10
C ASP A 239 13.00 13.32 11.43
N GLY A 240 13.77 12.75 10.51
CA GLY A 240 13.59 11.37 10.13
C GLY A 240 13.70 10.50 11.38
N ILE A 241 12.59 9.88 11.76
CA ILE A 241 12.41 8.50 12.26
C ILE A 241 10.88 8.39 12.45
N TYR A 242 10.20 7.61 11.62
CA TYR A 242 8.90 7.07 12.02
C TYR A 242 9.21 5.91 12.98
N GLU A 243 9.31 6.18 14.29
CA GLU A 243 9.27 5.11 15.26
C GLU A 243 7.83 4.59 15.23
N PRO A 244 7.61 3.28 15.02
CA PRO A 244 6.26 2.72 15.09
C PRO A 244 5.72 3.03 16.48
N SER A 245 4.64 3.81 16.55
CA SER A 245 3.97 4.10 17.82
C SER A 245 3.61 2.78 18.51
N GLU A 246 4.18 2.53 19.69
CA GLU A 246 3.74 1.44 20.55
C GLU A 246 2.26 1.65 20.86
N VAL A 247 1.43 0.69 20.45
CA VAL A 247 0.02 0.65 20.83
C VAL A 247 -0.02 0.26 22.31
N THR A 248 -0.20 1.23 23.18
CA THR A 248 -0.55 0.97 24.58
C THR A 248 -2.01 0.49 24.66
N THR A 249 -2.26 -0.45 25.56
CA THR A 249 -3.46 -1.31 25.58
C THR A 249 -4.77 -0.66 26.00
N ASP A 250 -4.84 0.66 26.16
CA ASP A 250 -6.10 1.33 26.54
C ASP A 250 -6.43 2.44 25.53
N GLY A 251 -7.46 2.19 24.73
CA GLY A 251 -7.88 3.00 23.57
C GLY A 251 -8.33 4.43 23.88
N HIS A 252 -7.40 5.31 24.22
CA HIS A 252 -7.56 6.76 24.18
C HIS A 252 -6.56 7.39 23.21
N ILE A 253 -7.09 8.13 22.23
CA ILE A 253 -6.32 8.93 21.29
C ILE A 253 -6.21 10.32 21.90
N ASP A 254 -5.02 10.68 22.40
CA ASP A 254 -4.73 12.05 22.82
C ASP A 254 -4.75 13.01 21.62
N VAL A 255 -5.56 14.06 21.70
CA VAL A 255 -5.66 15.12 20.69
C VAL A 255 -4.60 16.19 20.99
N PRO A 256 -3.74 16.60 20.04
CA PRO A 256 -2.72 17.61 20.31
C PRO A 256 -3.34 19.01 20.52
N GLY A 257 -3.07 19.65 21.67
CA GLY A 257 -3.48 21.04 21.92
C GLY A 257 -3.63 21.47 23.38
N GLU A 258 -3.65 20.55 24.34
CA GLU A 258 -3.66 20.94 25.76
C GLU A 258 -2.23 21.20 26.28
N PRO A 259 -2.03 22.23 27.14
CA PRO A 259 -0.72 22.53 27.68
C PRO A 259 -0.19 21.33 28.48
N LYS A 260 0.99 20.82 28.08
CA LYS A 260 1.68 19.74 28.78
C LYS A 260 2.07 20.21 30.19
N THR A 261 1.22 19.93 31.17
CA THR A 261 1.56 20.09 32.59
C THR A 261 2.68 19.12 32.94
N SER A 262 3.73 19.65 33.56
CA SER A 262 4.93 18.89 33.92
C SER A 262 4.56 17.73 34.85
N LEU A 263 5.22 16.57 34.68
CA LEU A 263 5.03 15.41 35.55
C LEU A 263 5.15 15.78 37.04
N THR A 264 6.05 16.73 37.34
CA THR A 264 6.27 17.28 38.67
C THR A 264 5.06 18.06 39.19
N GLU A 265 4.32 18.77 38.33
CA GLU A 265 3.08 19.48 38.69
C GLU A 265 1.92 18.51 38.92
N LYS A 266 1.80 17.46 38.10
CA LYS A 266 0.80 16.39 38.31
C LYS A 266 1.01 15.66 39.62
N ILE A 267 2.26 15.32 39.95
CA ILE A 267 2.62 14.70 41.24
C ILE A 267 2.31 15.66 42.40
N LYS A 268 2.59 16.95 42.24
CA LYS A 268 2.30 17.97 43.27
C LYS A 268 0.80 18.13 43.52
N MET A 269 -0.04 18.12 42.47
CA MET A 269 -1.50 18.18 42.61
C MET A 269 -2.08 16.93 43.26
N ILE A 270 -1.53 15.75 42.97
CA ILE A 270 -1.96 14.48 43.60
C ILE A 270 -1.60 14.47 45.08
N MET A 271 -0.38 14.89 45.44
CA MET A 271 0.02 14.97 46.84
C MET A 271 -0.80 16.01 47.61
N GLN A 272 -1.10 17.17 47.00
CA GLN A 272 -1.90 18.21 47.65
C GLN A 272 -3.34 17.74 47.93
N LYS A 273 -3.93 16.95 47.03
CA LYS A 273 -5.25 16.32 47.25
C LYS A 273 -5.24 15.18 48.28
N MET A 274 -4.10 14.55 48.53
CA MET A 274 -3.98 13.49 49.54
C MET A 274 -3.87 14.04 50.97
N PHE A 275 -3.48 15.31 51.14
CA PHE A 275 -3.35 15.95 52.46
C PHE A 275 -4.54 16.83 52.87
N GLU A 276 -5.54 16.98 52.01
CA GLU A 276 -6.83 17.60 52.37
C GLU A 276 -7.85 16.51 52.73
N VAL A 277 -7.69 15.94 53.93
CA VAL A 277 -8.80 15.31 54.65
C VAL A 277 -8.82 15.92 56.05
N GLU A 278 -9.58 17.02 56.19
CA GLU A 278 -10.11 17.43 57.48
C GLU A 278 -11.62 17.20 57.49
N ASP A 279 -11.99 16.33 58.43
CA ASP A 279 -13.20 16.27 59.23
C ASP A 279 -14.53 16.67 58.59
N ASN A 280 -15.43 15.68 58.51
CA ASN A 280 -16.70 15.87 59.21
C ASN A 280 -17.35 14.56 59.67
N SER A 281 -17.35 14.45 61.01
CA SER A 281 -18.36 13.97 61.95
C SER A 281 -19.37 12.88 61.55
N ILE A 282 -19.37 11.85 62.40
CA ILE A 282 -20.39 10.80 62.52
C ILE A 282 -21.59 11.36 63.31
N ASN A 283 -22.78 11.35 62.68
CA ASN A 283 -24.04 10.85 63.26
C ASN A 283 -25.11 10.75 62.16
#